data_AF-A0A8S8YV21-F1
#
_entry.id   AF-A0A8S8YV21-F1
#
_cell.length_a   1.000
_cell.length_b   1.000
_cell.length_c   1.000
_cell.angle_alpha   90.00
_cell.angle_beta   90.00
_cell.angle_gamma   90.00
#
_symmetry.space_group_name_H-M   'P 1'
#
loop_
_entity.id
_entity.type
_entity.pdbx_description
1 polymer ?
#
loop_
_entity_poly.entity_id
_entity_poly.type
_entity_poly.pdbx_seq_one_letter_code
_entity_poly.pdbx_strand_id
1 'polypeptide(L)'
;MTDIAVSQAKMGVDFVSPSAMMDGQVSAIRKGLDDANFKDVIIMSHSAKHSSSFYSPFRDAAECAPQFGDKKNIPSSIHKST
;
A
#
# COMPACT_ATOMS: atom_id res chain seq x y z
N MET A 1 4.78 6.87 4.18
CA MET A 1 4.90 5.51 3.58
C MET A 1 6.26 5.28 2.95
N THR A 2 6.81 6.30 2.28
CA THR A 2 8.18 6.29 1.77
C THR A 2 9.23 5.93 2.83
N ASP A 3 9.18 6.53 4.02
CA ASP A 3 10.16 6.24 5.09
C ASP A 3 10.12 4.77 5.56
N ILE A 4 8.93 4.17 5.58
CA ILE A 4 8.74 2.76 5.92
C ILE A 4 9.36 1.87 4.84
N ALA A 5 9.12 2.18 3.56
CA ALA A 5 9.70 1.44 2.45
C ALA A 5 11.23 1.54 2.42
N VAL A 6 11.80 2.73 2.68
CA VAL A 6 13.25 2.92 2.79
C VAL A 6 13.83 2.18 4.00
N SER A 7 13.13 2.17 5.14
CA SER A 7 13.54 1.40 6.32
C SER A 7 13.59 -0.10 6.03
N GLN A 8 12.57 -0.64 5.33
CA GLN A 8 12.55 -2.04 4.90
C GLN A 8 13.67 -2.34 3.89
N ALA A 9 13.91 -1.46 2.92
CA ALA A 9 15.00 -1.62 1.94
C ALA A 9 16.38 -1.69 2.62
N LYS A 10 16.60 -0.91 3.68
CA LYS A 10 17.84 -0.97 4.49
C LYS A 10 18.05 -2.33 5.18
N MET A 11 16.98 -3.10 5.39
CA MET A 11 17.05 -4.45 5.96
C MET A 11 17.27 -5.53 4.90
N GLY A 12 17.40 -5.15 3.62
CA GLY A 12 17.73 -6.07 2.52
C GLY A 12 16.53 -6.78 1.91
N VAL A 13 15.33 -6.19 1.95
CA VAL A 13 14.16 -6.78 1.27
C VAL A 13 14.25 -6.63 -0.24
N ASP A 14 13.83 -7.67 -0.97
CA ASP A 14 13.75 -7.63 -2.44
C ASP A 14 12.54 -6.82 -2.94
N PHE A 15 11.46 -6.77 -2.14
CA PHE A 15 10.22 -6.09 -2.52
C PHE A 15 9.51 -5.38 -1.35
N VAL A 16 8.80 -4.31 -1.68
CA VAL A 16 7.87 -3.61 -0.79
C VAL A 16 6.45 -3.66 -1.38
N SER A 17 5.46 -4.00 -0.54
CA SER A 17 4.07 -4.20 -0.98
C SER A 17 3.10 -3.17 -0.36
N PRO A 18 3.00 -1.95 -0.90
CA PRO A 18 2.08 -0.94 -0.40
C PRO A 18 0.61 -1.34 -0.60
N SER A 19 -0.21 -1.21 0.46
CA SER A 19 -1.62 -1.63 0.45
C SER A 19 -2.63 -0.58 0.92
N ALA A 20 -2.19 0.69 1.03
CA ALA A 20 -3.03 1.79 1.54
C ALA A 20 -3.98 2.40 0.50
N MET A 21 -3.81 2.11 -0.79
CA MET A 21 -4.65 2.64 -1.88
C MET A 21 -4.66 4.17 -1.96
N MET A 22 -3.49 4.80 -1.78
CA MET A 22 -3.38 6.26 -1.91
C MET A 22 -2.96 6.63 -3.34
N ASP A 23 -3.57 7.68 -3.89
CA ASP A 23 -3.16 8.22 -5.19
C ASP A 23 -1.68 8.63 -5.16
N GLY A 24 -0.94 8.29 -6.21
CA GLY A 24 0.49 8.60 -6.31
C GLY A 24 1.41 7.80 -5.36
N GLN A 25 0.89 6.86 -4.56
CA GLN A 25 1.65 6.09 -3.58
C GLN A 25 2.88 5.40 -4.17
N VAL A 26 2.73 4.76 -5.33
CA VAL A 26 3.84 4.05 -6.00
C VAL A 26 4.92 5.02 -6.43
N SER A 27 4.54 6.17 -7.00
CA SER A 27 5.48 7.21 -7.44
C SER A 27 6.26 7.79 -6.25
N ALA A 28 5.58 8.10 -5.15
CA ALA A 28 6.21 8.63 -3.94
C ALA A 28 7.17 7.62 -3.28
N ILE A 29 6.83 6.32 -3.30
CA ILE A 29 7.71 5.26 -2.79
C ILE A 29 8.92 5.06 -3.71
N ARG A 30 8.70 5.01 -5.04
CA ARG A 30 9.79 4.87 -6.03
C ARG A 30 10.80 5.99 -5.90
N LYS A 31 10.33 7.26 -5.84
CA LYS A 31 11.20 8.42 -5.68
C LYS A 31 12.07 8.30 -4.41
N GLY A 32 11.48 7.96 -3.27
CA GLY A 32 12.28 7.88 -2.03
C GLY A 32 13.24 6.68 -1.98
N LEU A 33 12.90 5.56 -2.61
CA LEU A 33 13.84 4.46 -2.78
C LEU A 33 14.99 4.85 -3.71
N ASP A 34 14.71 5.59 -4.80
CA ASP A 34 15.73 6.07 -5.73
C ASP A 34 16.65 7.10 -5.08
N ASP A 35 16.10 8.06 -4.33
CA ASP A 35 16.84 9.06 -3.56
C ASP A 35 17.75 8.38 -2.49
N ALA A 36 17.32 7.23 -1.96
CA ALA A 36 18.08 6.42 -1.02
C ALA A 36 18.95 5.33 -1.68
N ASN A 37 19.08 5.36 -3.01
CA ASN A 37 19.91 4.46 -3.82
C ASN A 37 19.50 2.97 -3.81
N PHE A 38 18.23 2.67 -3.54
CA PHE A 38 17.61 1.34 -3.56
C PHE A 38 16.83 1.09 -4.86
N LYS A 39 17.50 1.17 -6.01
CA LYS A 39 16.87 1.07 -7.34
C LYS A 39 16.34 -0.34 -7.65
N ASP A 40 16.99 -1.35 -7.09
CA ASP A 40 16.68 -2.76 -7.38
C ASP A 40 15.52 -3.30 -6.55
N VAL A 41 15.07 -2.56 -5.52
CA VAL A 41 13.92 -2.94 -4.69
C VAL A 41 12.63 -2.77 -5.48
N ILE A 42 11.88 -3.87 -5.63
CA ILE A 42 10.65 -3.94 -6.42
C ILE A 42 9.46 -3.38 -5.61
N ILE A 43 8.53 -2.68 -6.28
CA ILE A 43 7.28 -2.21 -5.66
C ILE A 43 6.11 -3.05 -6.19
N MET A 44 5.56 -3.92 -5.34
CA MET A 44 4.37 -4.70 -5.65
C MET A 44 3.13 -4.01 -5.07
N SER A 45 2.53 -3.09 -5.83
CA SER A 45 1.37 -2.35 -5.34
C SER A 45 0.10 -3.18 -5.40
N HIS A 46 -0.71 -3.14 -4.35
CA HIS A 46 -2.12 -3.55 -4.45
C HIS A 46 -2.88 -2.49 -5.27
N SER A 47 -2.81 -2.57 -6.59
CA SER A 47 -3.40 -1.58 -7.51
C SER A 47 -4.93 -1.52 -7.46
N ALA A 48 -5.59 -2.63 -7.10
CA ALA A 48 -7.04 -2.74 -7.00
C ALA A 48 -7.46 -3.46 -5.71
N LYS A 49 -7.29 -2.83 -4.55
CA LYS A 49 -7.79 -3.33 -3.27
C LYS A 49 -9.23 -2.86 -3.04
N HIS A 50 -10.19 -3.77 -3.17
CA HIS A 50 -11.60 -3.48 -2.93
C HIS A 50 -11.93 -3.40 -1.43
N SER A 51 -12.84 -2.49 -1.05
CA SER A 51 -13.42 -2.45 0.30
C SER A 51 -14.51 -3.50 0.43
N SER A 52 -14.11 -4.77 0.49
CA SER A 52 -15.02 -5.92 0.58
C SER A 52 -15.18 -6.47 2.01
N SER A 53 -16.35 -7.02 2.31
CA SER A 53 -16.66 -7.76 3.55
C SER A 53 -15.89 -9.09 3.67
N PHE A 54 -15.23 -9.57 2.60
CA PHE A 54 -14.37 -10.76 2.68
C PHE A 54 -13.14 -10.60 3.59
N TYR A 55 -12.79 -9.36 3.96
CA TYR A 55 -11.68 -9.10 4.89
C TYR A 55 -12.06 -9.26 6.37
N SER A 56 -13.33 -9.57 6.72
CA SER A 56 -13.75 -9.69 8.13
C SER A 56 -12.94 -10.71 8.93
N PRO A 57 -12.69 -11.95 8.45
CA PRO A 57 -11.88 -12.93 9.20
C PRO A 57 -10.42 -12.47 9.41
N PHE A 58 -9.85 -11.73 8.45
CA PHE A 58 -8.50 -11.19 8.57
C PHE A 58 -8.44 -10.04 9.58
N ARG A 59 -9.49 -9.22 9.67
CA ARG A 59 -9.56 -8.08 10.61
C ARG A 59 -9.63 -8.55 12.06
N ASP A 60 -10.37 -9.62 12.30
CA ASP A 60 -10.49 -10.24 13.62
C ASP A 60 -9.15 -10.82 14.08
N ALA A 61 -8.40 -11.46 13.16
CA ALA A 61 -7.08 -12.04 13.46
C ALA A 61 -5.98 -10.99 13.67
N ALA A 62 -6.10 -9.80 13.08
CA ALA A 62 -5.07 -8.76 13.11
C ALA A 62 -5.23 -7.74 14.27
N GLU A 63 -6.14 -7.97 15.22
CA GLU A 63 -6.43 -7.09 16.38
C GLU A 63 -6.54 -5.59 16.04
N CYS A 64 -7.09 -5.26 14.86
CA CYS A 64 -7.12 -3.87 14.38
C CYS A 64 -8.19 -3.03 15.11
N ALA A 65 -7.79 -2.03 15.92
CA ALA A 65 -8.68 -1.04 16.53
C ALA A 65 -8.39 0.41 16.07
N PRO A 66 -9.38 1.35 15.98
CA PRO A 66 -10.83 1.21 16.03
C PRO A 66 -11.51 1.28 14.63
N GLN A 67 -12.74 0.78 14.56
CA GLN A 67 -13.54 0.57 13.34
C GLN A 67 -14.46 1.75 12.98
N PHE A 68 -14.09 3.01 13.23
CA PHE A 68 -15.01 4.13 12.97
C PHE A 68 -14.68 4.88 11.68
N GLY A 69 -15.62 4.84 10.73
CA GLY A 69 -15.58 5.55 9.44
C GLY A 69 -15.62 4.60 8.24
N ASP A 70 -16.73 4.65 7.49
CA ASP A 70 -16.85 3.98 6.19
C ASP A 70 -15.63 4.31 5.32
N LYS A 71 -14.94 3.28 4.80
CA LYS A 71 -13.79 3.43 3.87
C LYS A 71 -14.18 3.99 2.49
N LYS A 72 -15.37 4.60 2.36
CA LYS A 72 -15.90 5.20 1.12
C LYS A 72 -15.06 6.37 0.60
N ASN A 73 -14.19 6.96 1.44
CA ASN A 73 -13.33 8.09 1.08
C ASN A 73 -11.92 7.69 0.57
N ILE A 74 -11.72 6.44 0.17
CA ILE A 74 -10.55 6.09 -0.66
C ILE A 74 -10.97 6.34 -2.11
N PRO A 75 -10.37 7.30 -2.84
CA PRO A 75 -10.69 7.52 -4.25
C PRO A 75 -10.27 6.29 -5.06
N SER A 76 -11.16 5.31 -5.16
CA SER A 76 -11.03 4.22 -6.13
C SER A 76 -11.37 4.80 -7.50
N SER A 77 -10.37 5.38 -8.18
CA SER A 77 -10.47 5.70 -9.60
C SER A 77 -10.50 4.40 -10.41
N ILE A 78 -11.62 3.67 -10.34
CA ILE A 78 -11.89 2.52 -11.20
C ILE A 78 -12.35 3.10 -12.54
N HIS A 79 -11.41 3.28 -13.46
CA HIS A 79 -11.73 3.42 -14.88
C HIS A 79 -12.42 2.11 -15.29
N LYS A 80 -13.75 2.11 -15.38
CA LYS A 80 -14.51 1.00 -15.94
C LYS A 80 -14.08 0.85 -17.39
N SER A 81 -13.37 -0.23 -17.69
CA SER A 81 -13.18 -0.72 -19.05
C SER A 81 -14.54 -1.21 -19.57
N THR A 82 -15.18 -0.37 -20.37
CA THR A 82 -16.19 -0.71 -21.39
C THR A 82 -15.78 -0.04 -22.68
#